data_AF-A0A074RF68-F1
#
_entry.id   AF-A0A074RF68-F1
#
_cell.length_a   1.000
_cell.length_b   1.000
_cell.length_c   1.000
_cell.angle_alpha   90.00
_cell.angle_beta   90.00
_cell.angle_gamma   90.00
#
_symmetry.space_group_name_H-M   'P 1'
#
loop_
_entity.id
_entity.type
_entity.pdbx_description
1 polymer ?
#
loop_
_entity_poly.entity_id
_entity_poly.type
_entity_poly.pdbx_seq_one_letter_code
_entity_poly.pdbx_strand_id
1 'polypeptide(L)'
;MTPSPKVSGRTSDALKHIAVLAQSLPQRIQTFRIKSESASRKLSCSYEERHKQIFPAGFDSISSSNSTQRLCYYFSPQGLYDVLTSSYHPEHHVEDIIVKSASYCKKNTSPKHEFIVLEVEDRRSPGLRNFIVLDRNINEADRPTGILASVQSSRSLAAMDDFRVSYDGDRKRLLVQCDLQNHETLETLTFKSSEPLLLYQLATLTRAVSSQREKYHVIAANCYWFAGLIWDCMVRMRPLAHHKVSQGQIRGAFTSWIRQSTNSAELQVTYAYVENELLDVEKKIVIQKQRWAQGYNTHIYDDLEKLKRRVRELEEQVPSLDTYYH
;
A
#
# COMPACT_ATOMS: atom_id res chain seq x y z
N MET A 1 -4.38 -46.02 43.96
CA MET A 1 -3.78 -45.97 42.61
C MET A 1 -4.73 -46.68 41.66
N THR A 2 -5.49 -45.93 40.87
CA THR A 2 -6.42 -46.47 39.88
C THR A 2 -5.67 -46.81 38.59
N PRO A 3 -5.87 -48.00 38.00
CA PRO A 3 -5.17 -48.39 36.79
C PRO A 3 -5.63 -47.53 35.61
N SER A 4 -4.68 -46.99 34.84
CA SER A 4 -4.96 -46.26 33.61
C SER A 4 -5.69 -47.15 32.62
N PRO A 5 -6.76 -46.66 31.96
CA PRO A 5 -7.51 -47.45 30.99
C PRO A 5 -6.60 -47.82 29.82
N LYS A 6 -6.48 -49.13 29.56
CA LYS A 6 -5.81 -49.65 28.37
C LYS A 6 -6.66 -49.30 27.16
N VAL A 7 -6.22 -48.27 26.43
CA VAL A 7 -6.75 -47.94 25.11
C VAL A 7 -6.48 -49.15 24.21
N SER A 8 -7.53 -49.71 23.60
CA SER A 8 -7.39 -50.89 22.74
C SER A 8 -6.51 -50.55 21.52
N GLY A 9 -5.73 -51.52 21.02
CA GLY A 9 -4.86 -51.30 19.87
C GLY A 9 -5.61 -50.75 18.63
N ARG A 10 -6.92 -51.02 18.53
CA ARG A 10 -7.76 -50.54 17.43
C ARG A 10 -8.06 -49.05 17.47
N THR A 11 -8.26 -48.46 18.66
CA THR A 11 -8.39 -47.00 18.79
C THR A 11 -7.06 -46.30 18.51
N SER A 12 -5.93 -46.96 18.77
CA SER A 12 -4.61 -46.41 18.42
C SER A 12 -4.40 -46.27 16.92
N ASP A 13 -4.91 -47.20 16.10
CA ASP A 13 -4.68 -47.13 14.64
C ASP A 13 -5.66 -46.18 13.96
N ALA A 14 -6.92 -46.12 14.41
CA ALA A 14 -7.85 -45.08 13.96
C ALA A 14 -7.33 -43.65 14.25
N LEU A 15 -6.72 -43.44 15.42
CA LEU A 15 -6.11 -42.15 15.78
C LEU A 15 -4.87 -41.83 14.93
N LYS A 16 -4.08 -42.83 14.52
CA LYS A 16 -2.96 -42.62 13.58
C LYS A 16 -3.46 -42.24 12.19
N HIS A 17 -4.51 -42.87 11.69
CA HIS A 17 -5.10 -42.53 10.39
C HIS A 17 -5.73 -41.13 10.39
N ILE A 18 -6.41 -40.74 11.48
CA ILE A 18 -6.91 -39.36 11.67
C ILE A 18 -5.74 -38.37 11.74
N ALA A 19 -4.64 -38.70 12.41
CA ALA A 19 -3.46 -37.85 12.46
C ALA A 19 -2.78 -37.68 11.09
N VAL A 20 -2.74 -38.73 10.26
CA VAL A 20 -2.22 -38.66 8.88
C VAL A 20 -3.16 -37.84 7.98
N LEU A 21 -4.48 -38.02 8.10
CA LEU A 21 -5.47 -37.20 7.39
C LEU A 21 -5.37 -35.73 7.80
N ALA A 22 -5.20 -35.45 9.09
CA ALA A 22 -4.98 -34.09 9.59
C ALA A 22 -3.69 -33.48 9.06
N GLN A 23 -2.62 -34.26 8.90
CA GLN A 23 -1.35 -33.83 8.28
C GLN A 23 -1.43 -33.65 6.76
N SER A 24 -2.39 -34.32 6.10
CA SER A 24 -2.64 -34.19 4.65
C SER A 24 -3.59 -33.04 4.28
N LEU A 25 -4.25 -32.41 5.26
CA LEU A 25 -5.00 -31.19 5.03
C LEU A 25 -4.05 -30.09 4.51
N PRO A 26 -4.48 -29.27 3.52
CA PRO A 26 -3.67 -28.17 3.02
C PRO A 26 -3.15 -27.33 4.18
N GLN A 27 -1.85 -27.01 4.19
CA GLN A 27 -1.21 -26.21 5.25
C GLN A 27 -1.95 -24.88 5.55
N ARG A 28 -2.77 -24.38 4.61
CA ARG A 28 -3.65 -23.22 4.76
C ARG A 28 -4.79 -23.36 5.78
N ILE A 29 -5.20 -24.58 6.17
CA ILE A 29 -6.27 -24.79 7.18
C ILE A 29 -5.69 -24.91 8.59
N GLN A 30 -4.43 -25.38 8.73
CA GLN A 30 -3.77 -25.55 10.02
C GLN A 30 -3.22 -24.25 10.64
N THR A 31 -3.29 -23.12 9.94
CA THR A 31 -2.80 -21.81 10.42
C THR A 31 -3.64 -21.19 11.53
N PHE A 32 -4.78 -21.78 11.92
CA PHE A 32 -5.53 -21.38 13.14
C PHE A 32 -4.89 -21.84 14.46
N ARG A 33 -3.61 -22.21 14.46
CA ARG A 33 -2.86 -22.52 15.67
C ARG A 33 -2.62 -21.24 16.47
N ILE A 34 -3.41 -21.08 17.54
CA ILE A 34 -3.25 -20.06 18.58
C ILE A 34 -1.83 -20.18 19.16
N LYS A 35 -0.91 -19.30 18.70
CA LYS A 35 0.45 -19.19 19.24
C LYS A 35 0.39 -18.34 20.50
N SER A 36 0.86 -18.88 21.62
CA SER A 36 0.96 -18.12 22.88
C SER A 36 1.99 -17.01 22.75
N GLU A 37 1.58 -15.79 23.08
CA GLU A 37 2.38 -14.56 22.98
C GLU A 37 3.55 -14.56 23.98
N SER A 38 4.78 -14.57 23.46
CA SER A 38 5.97 -14.14 24.22
C SER A 38 6.28 -12.68 23.89
N ALA A 39 6.49 -11.85 24.92
CA ALA A 39 6.56 -10.39 24.91
C ALA A 39 7.78 -9.75 24.19
N SER A 40 8.30 -10.36 23.14
CA SER A 40 9.18 -9.73 22.15
C SER A 40 8.36 -9.65 20.86
N ARG A 41 7.62 -8.54 20.65
CA ARG A 41 6.86 -8.29 19.42
C ARG A 41 7.81 -8.13 18.23
N LYS A 42 8.37 -9.24 17.76
CA LYS A 42 8.86 -9.36 16.39
C LYS A 42 7.66 -9.07 15.51
N LEU A 43 7.80 -8.10 14.60
CA LEU A 43 6.86 -7.87 13.50
C LEU A 43 6.62 -9.24 12.83
N SER A 44 5.47 -9.85 13.10
CA SER A 44 5.20 -11.24 12.72
C SER A 44 4.47 -11.35 11.39
N CYS A 45 4.36 -10.26 10.62
CA CYS A 45 3.80 -10.28 9.28
C CYS A 45 4.80 -10.97 8.34
N SER A 46 4.40 -12.12 7.79
CA SER A 46 5.22 -12.78 6.78
C SER A 46 5.21 -12.00 5.47
N TYR A 47 6.28 -12.11 4.68
CA TYR A 47 6.38 -11.40 3.39
C TYR A 47 5.23 -11.70 2.43
N GLU A 48 4.63 -12.89 2.53
CA GLU A 48 3.51 -13.32 1.69
C GLU A 48 2.18 -12.67 2.08
N GLU A 49 2.06 -12.13 3.30
CA GLU A 49 0.82 -11.55 3.84
C GLU A 49 0.73 -10.03 3.62
N ARG A 50 1.76 -9.40 3.07
CA ARG A 50 1.81 -7.95 2.85
C ARG A 50 1.81 -7.57 1.38
N HIS A 51 1.31 -6.36 1.09
CA HIS A 51 1.31 -5.82 -0.25
C HIS A 51 2.74 -5.52 -0.75
N LYS A 52 3.35 -6.44 -1.50
CA LYS A 52 4.78 -6.44 -1.84
C LYS A 52 5.32 -5.17 -2.52
N GLN A 53 4.47 -4.42 -3.21
CA GLN A 53 4.86 -3.14 -3.84
C GLN A 53 4.87 -1.96 -2.85
N ILE A 54 4.08 -2.02 -1.77
CA ILE A 54 4.03 -1.00 -0.71
C ILE A 54 4.90 -1.39 0.48
N PHE A 55 5.05 -2.69 0.75
CA PHE A 55 5.88 -3.24 1.81
C PHE A 55 6.82 -4.29 1.20
N PRO A 56 7.86 -3.85 0.45
CA PRO A 56 8.81 -4.73 -0.23
C PRO A 56 9.66 -5.58 0.71
N ALA A 57 10.43 -6.52 0.15
CA ALA A 57 11.23 -7.49 0.93
C ALA A 57 12.30 -6.86 1.84
N GLY A 58 12.65 -5.59 1.62
CA GLY A 58 13.64 -4.89 2.45
C GLY A 58 13.27 -4.79 3.93
N PHE A 59 11.98 -4.84 4.24
CA PHE A 59 11.46 -4.85 5.61
C PHE A 59 11.91 -6.07 6.43
N ASP A 60 12.26 -7.17 5.78
CA ASP A 60 12.69 -8.40 6.47
C ASP A 60 14.20 -8.36 6.82
N SER A 61 14.94 -7.41 6.24
CA SER A 61 16.39 -7.35 6.27
C SER A 61 16.88 -6.22 7.19
N ILE A 62 16.45 -6.22 8.46
CA ILE A 62 16.82 -5.19 9.46
C ILE A 62 18.35 -5.15 9.71
N SER A 63 19.12 -6.13 9.23
CA SER A 63 20.51 -6.35 9.63
C SER A 63 21.55 -6.36 8.52
N SER A 64 21.19 -6.21 7.23
CA SER A 64 22.21 -6.26 6.16
C SER A 64 22.78 -4.87 5.88
N SER A 65 23.97 -4.60 6.39
CA SER A 65 24.76 -3.38 6.15
C SER A 65 25.07 -3.07 4.68
N ASN A 66 24.78 -3.99 3.75
CA ASN A 66 24.97 -3.82 2.30
C ASN A 66 23.75 -3.24 1.56
N SER A 67 22.70 -2.77 2.24
CA SER A 67 21.47 -2.29 1.58
C SER A 67 21.58 -0.91 0.92
N THR A 68 22.71 -0.21 1.03
CA THR A 68 22.90 1.16 0.51
C THR A 68 22.73 1.29 -1.00
N GLN A 69 22.76 0.19 -1.75
CA GLN A 69 22.56 0.18 -3.21
C GLN A 69 21.11 -0.03 -3.66
N ARG A 70 20.18 -0.40 -2.77
CA ARG A 70 18.80 -0.69 -3.19
C ARG A 70 18.00 0.60 -3.32
N LEU A 71 17.66 0.95 -4.56
CA LEU A 71 16.87 2.13 -4.91
C LEU A 71 15.43 2.00 -4.39
N CYS A 72 14.76 3.14 -4.20
CA CYS A 72 13.32 3.17 -3.96
C CYS A 72 12.53 2.65 -5.17
N TYR A 73 11.28 2.26 -4.96
CA TYR A 73 10.38 1.90 -6.05
C TYR A 73 9.69 3.13 -6.60
N TYR A 74 9.49 3.16 -7.92
CA TYR A 74 8.85 4.27 -8.63
C TYR A 74 7.53 3.79 -9.22
N PHE A 75 6.48 4.58 -9.02
CA PHE A 75 5.20 4.38 -9.67
C PHE A 75 4.71 5.71 -10.21
N SER A 76 4.27 5.74 -11.47
CA SER A 76 3.43 6.84 -11.93
C SER A 76 2.09 6.80 -11.17
N PRO A 77 1.34 7.91 -11.12
CA PRO A 77 0.01 7.93 -10.52
C PRO A 77 -0.94 6.87 -11.09
N GLN A 78 -0.90 6.67 -12.41
CA GLN A 78 -1.63 5.60 -13.07
C GLN A 78 -1.13 4.21 -12.63
N GLY A 79 0.20 4.00 -12.58
CA GLY A 79 0.78 2.73 -12.19
C GLY A 79 0.44 2.32 -10.76
N LEU A 80 0.52 3.25 -9.80
CA LEU A 80 0.13 2.96 -8.41
C LEU A 80 -1.39 2.72 -8.29
N TYR A 81 -2.19 3.51 -9.00
CA TYR A 81 -3.64 3.31 -9.06
C TYR A 81 -4.00 1.91 -9.60
N ASP A 82 -3.37 1.47 -10.68
CA ASP A 82 -3.63 0.16 -11.27
C ASP A 82 -3.21 -0.96 -10.33
N VAL A 83 -2.03 -0.83 -9.70
CA VAL A 83 -1.55 -1.74 -8.68
C VAL A 83 -2.58 -1.94 -7.56
N LEU A 84 -3.20 -0.86 -7.09
CA LEU A 84 -4.13 -0.89 -5.96
C LEU A 84 -5.58 -1.24 -6.35
N THR A 85 -5.96 -1.12 -7.63
CA THR A 85 -7.38 -1.18 -8.04
C THR A 85 -7.71 -2.14 -9.21
N SER A 86 -6.71 -2.63 -9.95
CA SER A 86 -6.98 -3.44 -11.16
C SER A 86 -7.25 -4.91 -10.86
N SER A 87 -6.76 -5.45 -9.75
CA SER A 87 -7.00 -6.85 -9.37
C SER A 87 -7.09 -6.98 -7.87
N TYR A 88 -8.32 -6.92 -7.34
CA TYR A 88 -8.56 -7.24 -5.94
C TYR A 88 -8.13 -8.68 -5.65
N HIS A 89 -7.13 -8.80 -4.79
CA HIS A 89 -6.76 -10.04 -4.15
C HIS A 89 -6.89 -9.82 -2.65
N PRO A 90 -7.68 -10.61 -1.91
CA PRO A 90 -7.87 -10.38 -0.49
C PRO A 90 -6.53 -10.42 0.22
N GLU A 91 -5.59 -11.30 -0.14
CA GLU A 91 -4.27 -11.35 0.51
C GLU A 91 -3.46 -10.04 0.37
N HIS A 92 -3.81 -9.14 -0.56
CA HIS A 92 -3.14 -7.85 -0.70
C HIS A 92 -3.75 -6.75 0.19
N HIS A 93 -4.95 -6.96 0.73
CA HIS A 93 -5.61 -6.12 1.73
C HIS A 93 -5.53 -4.61 1.46
N VAL A 94 -5.84 -4.19 0.23
CA VAL A 94 -5.68 -2.78 -0.20
C VAL A 94 -6.52 -1.80 0.65
N GLU A 95 -7.64 -2.24 1.22
CA GLU A 95 -8.44 -1.46 2.18
C GLU A 95 -7.80 -1.25 3.55
N ASP A 96 -6.76 -2.02 3.88
CA ASP A 96 -6.05 -1.96 5.14
C ASP A 96 -4.75 -1.15 5.06
N ILE A 97 -4.34 -0.77 3.85
CA ILE A 97 -3.22 0.13 3.63
C ILE A 97 -3.70 1.57 3.74
N ILE A 98 -3.39 2.19 4.88
CA ILE A 98 -3.82 3.54 5.22
C ILE A 98 -2.67 4.52 5.14
N VAL A 99 -2.99 5.78 4.82
CA VAL A 99 -2.11 6.93 5.06
C VAL A 99 -2.34 7.38 6.49
N LYS A 100 -1.33 7.18 7.35
CA LYS A 100 -1.38 7.49 8.77
C LYS A 100 -1.01 8.96 9.02
N SER A 101 -0.04 9.49 8.28
CA SER A 101 0.27 10.92 8.27
C SER A 101 0.77 11.38 6.90
N ALA A 102 0.62 12.67 6.62
CA ALA A 102 1.17 13.33 5.44
C ALA A 102 1.88 14.61 5.86
N SER A 103 3.02 14.92 5.24
CA SER A 103 3.81 16.14 5.48
C SER A 103 3.98 16.90 4.17
N TYR A 104 3.55 18.16 4.14
CA TYR A 104 3.83 19.05 3.03
C TYR A 104 5.22 19.64 3.22
N CYS A 105 6.12 19.37 2.29
CA CYS A 105 7.53 19.69 2.43
C CYS A 105 8.01 20.62 1.31
N LYS A 106 9.07 21.36 1.61
CA LYS A 106 9.71 22.28 0.67
C LYS A 106 11.22 22.17 0.77
N LYS A 107 11.92 21.99 -0.36
CA LYS A 107 13.39 22.02 -0.37
C LYS A 107 13.90 23.40 0.00
N ASN A 108 14.97 23.43 0.80
CA ASN A 108 15.65 24.66 1.20
C ASN A 108 16.51 25.24 0.07
N THR A 109 16.89 24.40 -0.90
CA THR A 109 17.72 24.76 -2.06
C THR A 109 16.87 25.22 -3.23
N SER A 110 17.38 26.16 -4.03
CA SER A 110 16.74 26.56 -5.29
C SER A 110 16.89 25.46 -6.36
N PRO A 111 15.85 25.16 -7.16
CA PRO A 111 14.49 25.68 -7.04
C PRO A 111 13.79 25.05 -5.83
N LYS A 112 13.10 25.86 -5.00
CA LYS A 112 12.48 25.49 -3.71
C LYS A 112 11.32 24.48 -3.86
N HIS A 113 11.62 23.31 -4.39
CA HIS A 113 10.68 22.29 -4.83
C HIS A 113 9.75 21.86 -3.69
N GLU A 114 8.45 21.75 -3.99
CA GLU A 114 7.41 21.34 -3.04
C GLU A 114 6.94 19.92 -3.36
N PHE A 115 6.80 19.11 -2.30
CA PHE A 115 6.51 17.68 -2.38
C PHE A 115 5.76 17.23 -1.12
N ILE A 116 5.18 16.02 -1.16
CA ILE A 116 4.47 15.44 -0.03
C ILE A 116 5.19 14.17 0.43
N VAL A 117 5.40 14.02 1.74
CA VAL A 117 5.89 12.79 2.36
C VAL A 117 4.75 12.12 3.11
N LEU A 118 4.49 10.86 2.79
CA LEU A 118 3.43 10.05 3.36
C LEU A 118 4.04 9.00 4.30
N GLU A 119 3.45 8.82 5.48
CA GLU A 119 3.64 7.64 6.31
C GLU A 119 2.44 6.72 6.09
N VAL A 120 2.68 5.53 5.56
CA VAL A 120 1.63 4.52 5.32
C VAL A 120 1.78 3.37 6.30
N GLU A 121 0.66 2.76 6.68
CA GLU A 121 0.59 1.63 7.62
C GLU A 121 -0.35 0.56 7.06
N ASP A 122 0.00 -0.71 7.25
CA ASP A 122 -0.92 -1.83 7.07
C ASP A 122 -1.60 -2.16 8.40
N ARG A 123 -2.91 -1.93 8.49
CA ARG A 123 -3.68 -2.17 9.73
C ARG A 123 -3.73 -3.64 10.14
N ARG A 124 -3.59 -4.58 9.20
CA ARG A 124 -3.56 -6.01 9.52
C ARG A 124 -2.23 -6.45 10.11
N SER A 125 -1.20 -5.63 9.90
CA SER A 125 0.16 -5.91 10.32
C SER A 125 0.65 -4.78 11.24
N PRO A 126 0.14 -4.64 12.47
CA PRO A 126 0.46 -3.51 13.34
C PRO A 126 1.96 -3.26 13.46
N GLY A 127 2.37 -2.02 13.17
CA GLY A 127 3.78 -1.61 13.17
C GLY A 127 4.50 -1.77 11.83
N LEU A 128 3.90 -2.44 10.84
CA LEU A 128 4.39 -2.44 9.46
C LEU A 128 4.08 -1.09 8.81
N ARG A 129 5.10 -0.23 8.72
CA ARG A 129 4.98 1.14 8.23
C ARG A 129 5.97 1.41 7.11
N ASN A 130 5.54 2.12 6.08
CA ASN A 130 6.43 2.57 5.02
C ASN A 130 6.32 4.07 4.79
N PHE A 131 7.26 4.62 4.03
CA PHE A 131 7.25 6.01 3.60
C PHE A 131 7.16 6.09 2.09
N ILE A 132 6.39 7.07 1.61
CA ILE A 132 6.22 7.36 0.19
C ILE A 132 6.44 8.86 -0.02
N VAL A 133 7.27 9.22 -1.00
CA VAL A 133 7.37 10.61 -1.49
C VAL A 133 6.47 10.73 -2.70
N LEU A 134 5.70 11.81 -2.75
CA LEU A 134 4.91 12.21 -3.91
C LEU A 134 5.41 13.57 -4.39
N ASP A 135 5.93 13.60 -5.62
CA ASP A 135 6.47 14.81 -6.22
C ASP A 135 6.21 14.89 -7.74
N ARG A 136 6.33 16.11 -8.27
CA ARG A 136 6.20 16.41 -9.70
C ARG A 136 7.47 17.04 -10.22
N ASN A 137 8.13 16.34 -11.13
CA ASN A 137 9.41 16.71 -11.73
C ASN A 137 9.33 16.84 -13.25
N ILE A 138 10.47 17.18 -13.82
CA ILE A 138 10.74 17.13 -15.25
C ILE A 138 11.76 16.01 -15.45
N ASN A 139 11.63 15.24 -16.51
CA ASN A 139 12.62 14.24 -16.87
C ASN A 139 14.01 14.91 -17.03
N GLU A 140 15.03 14.39 -16.34
CA GLU A 140 16.38 14.96 -16.39
C GLU A 140 16.97 14.90 -17.80
N ALA A 141 16.62 13.88 -18.58
CA ALA A 141 17.04 13.76 -19.97
C ALA A 141 16.48 14.89 -20.86
N ASP A 142 15.33 15.45 -20.50
CA ASP A 142 14.68 16.54 -21.22
C ASP A 142 15.08 17.92 -20.69
N ARG A 143 15.96 17.98 -19.68
CA ARG A 143 16.38 19.24 -19.07
C ARG A 143 17.33 19.98 -20.02
N PRO A 144 16.98 21.18 -20.51
CA PRO A 144 17.83 21.90 -21.45
C PRO A 144 19.18 22.23 -20.79
N THR A 145 20.24 21.63 -21.33
CA THR A 145 21.63 21.88 -20.93
C THR A 145 22.14 23.16 -21.61
N GLY A 146 21.82 24.33 -21.05
CA GLY A 146 22.37 25.59 -21.57
C GLY A 146 21.87 26.88 -20.91
N ILE A 147 22.73 27.91 -20.92
CA ILE A 147 22.49 29.26 -20.34
C ILE A 147 21.35 30.00 -21.07
N LEU A 148 20.99 29.58 -22.30
CA LEU A 148 19.91 30.15 -23.11
C LEU A 148 18.53 29.50 -22.87
N ALA A 149 18.40 28.61 -21.87
CA ALA A 149 17.12 27.97 -21.53
C ALA A 149 16.03 28.96 -21.06
N SER A 150 16.37 30.18 -20.68
CA SER A 150 15.44 31.19 -20.16
C SER A 150 14.49 31.78 -21.21
N VAL A 151 14.78 31.66 -22.50
CA VAL A 151 13.98 32.28 -23.58
C VAL A 151 13.01 31.29 -24.25
N GLN A 152 13.12 29.98 -24.00
CA GLN A 152 12.16 28.98 -24.49
C GLN A 152 11.07 28.64 -23.46
N SER A 153 10.44 29.68 -22.89
CA SER A 153 9.30 29.58 -21.97
C SER A 153 8.06 28.89 -22.58
N SER A 154 8.08 28.57 -23.88
CA SER A 154 6.99 27.93 -24.62
C SER A 154 7.12 26.41 -24.79
N ARG A 155 8.26 25.79 -24.46
CA ARG A 155 8.41 24.33 -24.58
C ARG A 155 7.86 23.66 -23.32
N SER A 156 6.60 23.27 -23.39
CA SER A 156 6.00 22.35 -22.43
C SER A 156 6.78 21.03 -22.40
N LEU A 157 7.45 20.74 -21.29
CA LEU A 157 8.11 19.45 -21.07
C LEU A 157 7.09 18.45 -20.51
N ALA A 158 7.28 17.16 -20.75
CA ALA A 158 6.46 16.14 -20.09
C ALA A 158 6.68 16.23 -18.58
N ALA A 159 5.59 16.28 -17.80
CA ALA A 159 5.72 16.19 -16.36
C ALA A 159 5.93 14.74 -15.94
N MET A 160 6.75 14.55 -14.93
CA MET A 160 6.92 13.28 -14.24
C MET A 160 6.34 13.41 -12.85
N ASP A 161 5.13 12.91 -12.67
CA ASP A 161 4.52 12.76 -11.36
C ASP A 161 4.88 11.36 -10.85
N ASP A 162 5.48 11.24 -9.67
CA ASP A 162 5.96 9.97 -9.16
C ASP A 162 5.57 9.74 -7.71
N PHE A 163 5.17 8.50 -7.42
CA PHE A 163 5.22 7.92 -6.08
C PHE A 163 6.53 7.16 -5.92
N ARG A 164 7.37 7.64 -5.00
CA ARG A 164 8.66 7.01 -4.66
C ARG A 164 8.52 6.31 -3.31
N VAL A 165 8.48 4.98 -3.33
CA VAL A 165 8.19 4.15 -2.16
C VAL A 165 9.51 3.63 -1.56
N SER A 166 9.69 3.81 -0.25
CA SER A 166 10.90 3.32 0.43
C SER A 166 11.01 1.79 0.35
N TYR A 167 12.22 1.30 0.10
CA TYR A 167 12.53 -0.11 -0.01
C TYR A 167 12.45 -0.86 1.34
N ASP A 168 12.60 -0.15 2.44
CA ASP A 168 12.79 -0.77 3.77
C ASP A 168 12.18 0.03 4.92
N GLY A 169 11.33 1.02 4.60
CA GLY A 169 10.67 1.83 5.62
C GLY A 169 11.54 2.92 6.23
N ASP A 170 12.76 3.15 5.75
CA ASP A 170 13.56 4.28 6.23
C ASP A 170 13.22 5.58 5.48
N ARG A 171 12.60 6.52 6.19
CA ARG A 171 12.26 7.86 5.67
C ARG A 171 13.50 8.66 5.25
N LYS A 172 14.57 8.65 6.05
CA LYS A 172 15.77 9.46 5.79
C LYS A 172 16.48 8.95 4.53
N ARG A 173 16.64 7.64 4.41
CA ARG A 173 17.22 7.01 3.21
C ARG A 173 16.39 7.30 1.98
N LEU A 174 15.06 7.18 2.06
CA LEU A 174 14.17 7.54 0.94
C LEU A 174 14.38 9.00 0.50
N LEU A 175 14.43 9.94 1.45
CA LEU A 175 14.64 11.35 1.14
C LEU A 175 16.01 11.59 0.50
N VAL A 176 17.07 10.91 0.94
CA VAL A 176 18.40 10.98 0.30
C VAL A 176 18.34 10.44 -1.13
N GLN A 177 17.68 9.30 -1.35
CA GLN A 177 17.52 8.70 -2.68
C GLN A 177 16.72 9.59 -3.65
N CYS A 178 15.86 10.46 -3.12
CA CYS A 178 15.08 11.39 -3.91
C CYS A 178 15.77 12.77 -4.09
N ASP A 179 16.95 12.98 -3.51
CA ASP A 179 17.57 14.30 -3.34
C ASP A 179 16.64 15.31 -2.63
N LEU A 180 15.99 14.91 -1.54
CA LEU A 180 15.04 15.70 -0.75
C LEU A 180 15.43 15.85 0.72
N GLN A 181 16.64 15.46 1.11
CA GLN A 181 17.14 15.49 2.49
C GLN A 181 17.14 16.90 3.12
N ASN A 182 17.45 17.93 2.33
CA ASN A 182 17.52 19.32 2.79
C ASN A 182 16.18 20.04 2.55
N HIS A 183 15.19 19.71 3.37
CA HIS A 183 13.85 20.29 3.29
C HIS A 183 13.35 20.81 4.64
N GLU A 184 12.32 21.64 4.58
CA GLU A 184 11.48 22.03 5.71
C GLU A 184 10.09 21.40 5.56
N THR A 185 9.43 21.11 6.68
CA THR A 185 8.02 20.70 6.71
C THR A 185 7.15 21.92 7.00
N LEU A 186 6.31 22.28 6.04
CA LEU A 186 5.42 23.44 6.12
C LEU A 186 4.14 23.11 6.87
N GLU A 187 3.56 21.95 6.56
CA GLU A 187 2.28 21.52 7.12
C GLU A 187 2.30 20.01 7.36
N THR A 188 1.49 19.54 8.30
CA THR A 188 1.33 18.11 8.61
C THR A 188 -0.14 17.78 8.81
N LEU A 189 -0.58 16.67 8.23
CA LEU A 189 -1.87 16.04 8.48
C LEU A 189 -1.62 14.73 9.22
N THR A 190 -2.30 14.54 10.35
CA THR A 190 -2.37 13.25 11.04
C THR A 190 -3.81 12.76 10.98
N PHE A 191 -4.01 11.60 10.33
CA PHE A 191 -5.34 11.03 10.13
C PHE A 191 -5.75 10.22 11.37
N LYS A 192 -7.03 10.27 11.74
CA LYS A 192 -7.56 9.47 12.85
C LYS A 192 -7.71 8.02 12.40
N SER A 193 -7.44 7.07 13.30
CA SER A 193 -7.62 5.64 13.00
C SER A 193 -9.06 5.26 12.65
N SER A 194 -10.05 6.03 13.13
CA SER A 194 -11.47 5.84 12.82
C SER A 194 -11.87 6.32 11.43
N GLU A 195 -11.09 7.23 10.84
CA GLU A 195 -11.38 7.84 9.53
C GLU A 195 -10.06 8.05 8.75
N PRO A 196 -9.35 6.95 8.43
CA PRO A 196 -8.09 7.05 7.72
C PRO A 196 -8.32 7.51 6.28
N LEU A 197 -7.30 8.10 5.66
CA LEU A 197 -7.22 8.20 4.21
C LEU A 197 -6.65 6.87 3.69
N LEU A 198 -7.37 6.18 2.79
CA LEU A 198 -6.88 4.92 2.24
C LEU A 198 -5.88 5.20 1.12
N LEU A 199 -4.83 4.39 0.99
CA LEU A 199 -3.77 4.67 0.00
C LEU A 199 -4.31 4.66 -1.43
N TYR A 200 -5.25 3.77 -1.76
CA TYR A 200 -5.87 3.76 -3.09
C TYR A 200 -6.67 5.04 -3.37
N GLN A 201 -7.28 5.65 -2.34
CA GLN A 201 -8.03 6.90 -2.52
C GLN A 201 -7.06 8.05 -2.85
N LEU A 202 -5.89 8.09 -2.21
CA LEU A 202 -4.83 9.04 -2.55
C LEU A 202 -4.23 8.78 -3.93
N ALA A 203 -4.06 7.52 -4.33
CA ALA A 203 -3.61 7.17 -5.68
C ALA A 203 -4.62 7.64 -6.74
N THR A 204 -5.92 7.44 -6.52
CA THR A 204 -7.00 7.96 -7.37
C THR A 204 -6.96 9.49 -7.47
N LEU A 205 -6.87 10.19 -6.34
CA LEU A 205 -6.72 11.65 -6.28
C LEU A 205 -5.51 12.12 -7.10
N THR A 206 -4.35 11.51 -6.87
CA THR A 206 -3.10 11.90 -7.52
C THR A 206 -3.16 11.66 -9.03
N ARG A 207 -3.75 10.54 -9.45
CA ARG A 207 -3.98 10.23 -10.87
C ARG A 207 -4.89 11.27 -11.54
N ALA A 208 -5.98 11.65 -10.87
CA ALA A 208 -6.91 12.66 -11.35
C ALA A 208 -6.30 14.06 -11.42
N VAL A 209 -5.40 14.42 -10.50
CA VAL A 209 -4.65 15.69 -10.58
C VAL A 209 -3.62 15.63 -11.71
N SER A 210 -2.87 14.54 -11.80
CA SER A 210 -1.85 14.32 -12.84
C SER A 210 -2.44 14.43 -14.25
N SER A 211 -3.60 13.80 -14.50
CA SER A 211 -4.24 13.78 -15.82
C SER A 211 -4.76 15.14 -16.29
N GLN A 212 -5.00 16.09 -15.38
CA GLN A 212 -5.41 17.45 -15.76
C GLN A 212 -4.27 18.22 -16.45
N ARG A 213 -3.02 17.90 -16.12
CA ARG A 213 -1.83 18.57 -16.65
C ARG A 213 -0.73 17.54 -16.90
N GLU A 214 -0.71 16.93 -18.08
CA GLU A 214 0.36 16.01 -18.48
C GLU A 214 1.72 16.71 -18.67
N LYS A 215 1.69 18.04 -18.85
CA LYS A 215 2.85 18.85 -19.17
C LYS A 215 3.29 19.71 -17.98
N TYR A 216 4.59 19.76 -17.75
CA TYR A 216 5.17 20.66 -16.78
C TYR A 216 5.16 22.08 -17.32
N HIS A 217 4.47 22.97 -16.63
CA HIS A 217 4.45 24.40 -16.96
C HIS A 217 4.98 25.21 -15.78
N VAL A 218 6.11 25.88 -15.96
CA VAL A 218 6.86 26.58 -14.89
C VAL A 218 5.98 27.53 -14.07
N ILE A 219 5.00 28.17 -14.70
CA ILE A 219 4.13 29.15 -14.03
C ILE A 219 2.83 28.52 -13.49
N ALA A 220 2.29 27.50 -14.16
CA ALA A 220 0.88 27.12 -14.01
C ALA A 220 0.67 25.67 -13.55
N ALA A 221 1.57 24.76 -13.91
CA ALA A 221 1.44 23.31 -13.67
C ALA A 221 2.81 22.72 -13.31
N ASN A 222 3.40 23.26 -12.25
CA ASN A 222 4.70 22.90 -11.69
C ASN A 222 4.53 22.08 -10.39
N CYS A 223 5.61 21.87 -9.64
CA CYS A 223 5.58 21.16 -8.35
C CYS A 223 4.72 21.86 -7.27
N TYR A 224 4.66 23.20 -7.25
CA TYR A 224 3.84 23.97 -6.30
C TYR A 224 2.35 23.71 -6.51
N TRP A 225 1.91 23.81 -7.77
CA TRP A 225 0.53 23.52 -8.16
C TRP A 225 0.13 22.08 -7.80
N PHE A 226 0.97 21.12 -8.19
CA PHE A 226 0.67 19.71 -8.02
C PHE A 226 0.58 19.31 -6.55
N ALA A 227 1.62 19.60 -5.75
CA ALA A 227 1.61 19.31 -4.33
C ALA A 227 0.48 20.08 -3.62
N GLY A 228 0.31 21.37 -3.94
CA GLY A 228 -0.70 22.24 -3.34
C GLY A 228 -2.13 21.75 -3.54
N LEU A 229 -2.48 21.40 -4.79
CA LEU A 229 -3.82 20.92 -5.14
C LEU A 229 -4.12 19.57 -4.47
N ILE A 230 -3.18 18.62 -4.49
CA ILE A 230 -3.35 17.32 -3.81
C ILE A 230 -3.52 17.52 -2.31
N TRP A 231 -2.73 18.40 -1.70
CA TRP A 231 -2.83 18.73 -0.28
C TRP A 231 -4.20 19.30 0.09
N ASP A 232 -4.69 20.29 -0.65
CA ASP A 232 -5.99 20.89 -0.40
C ASP A 232 -7.14 19.89 -0.60
N CYS A 233 -7.03 19.00 -1.58
CA CYS A 233 -7.96 17.89 -1.73
C CYS A 233 -7.91 16.94 -0.52
N MET A 234 -6.74 16.54 -0.02
CA MET A 234 -6.64 15.68 1.17
C MET A 234 -7.27 16.31 2.41
N VAL A 235 -7.03 17.61 2.65
CA VAL A 235 -7.65 18.36 3.74
C VAL A 235 -9.18 18.32 3.62
N ARG A 236 -9.70 18.51 2.41
CA ARG A 236 -11.15 18.46 2.17
C ARG A 236 -11.73 17.05 2.30
N MET A 237 -11.01 16.02 1.85
CA MET A 237 -11.42 14.61 1.99
C MET A 237 -11.47 14.16 3.45
N ARG A 238 -10.67 14.76 4.34
CA ARG A 238 -10.55 14.39 5.75
C ARG A 238 -10.54 15.64 6.64
N PRO A 239 -11.67 16.34 6.78
CA PRO A 239 -11.74 17.59 7.54
C PRO A 239 -11.49 17.41 9.05
N LEU A 240 -11.65 16.17 9.56
CA LEU A 240 -11.39 15.83 10.96
C LEU A 240 -9.94 15.42 11.25
N ALA A 241 -9.07 15.41 10.23
CA ALA A 241 -7.64 15.16 10.42
C ALA A 241 -6.99 16.26 11.25
N HIS A 242 -6.03 15.91 12.10
CA HIS A 242 -5.29 16.91 12.86
C HIS A 242 -4.32 17.62 11.92
N HIS A 243 -4.61 18.90 11.64
CA HIS A 243 -3.81 19.75 10.78
C HIS A 243 -2.93 20.68 11.60
N LYS A 244 -1.62 20.62 11.34
CA LYS A 244 -0.61 21.47 11.97
C LYS A 244 0.10 22.29 10.89
N VAL A 245 0.15 23.61 11.07
CA VAL A 245 0.84 24.55 10.17
C VAL A 245 2.05 25.14 10.89
N SER A 246 3.23 25.09 10.26
CA SER A 246 4.45 25.72 10.77
C SER A 246 4.37 27.24 10.67
N GLN A 247 4.78 27.96 11.72
CA GLN A 247 4.70 29.43 11.74
C GLN A 247 5.61 30.07 10.68
N GLY A 248 5.09 31.09 9.99
CA GLY A 248 5.88 31.99 9.14
C GLY A 248 6.19 31.50 7.72
N GLN A 249 5.78 30.29 7.35
CA GLN A 249 6.02 29.75 6.00
C GLN A 249 4.74 29.62 5.19
N ILE A 250 4.86 29.87 3.87
CA ILE A 250 3.72 29.96 2.95
C ILE A 250 3.97 29.01 1.78
N ARG A 251 3.03 28.08 1.55
CA ARG A 251 2.97 27.21 0.36
C ARG A 251 3.04 28.05 -0.92
N GLY A 252 3.66 27.50 -1.97
CA GLY A 252 3.68 28.15 -3.28
C GLY A 252 4.58 29.38 -3.43
N ALA A 253 5.32 29.78 -2.39
CA ALA A 253 6.23 30.94 -2.47
C ALA A 253 7.56 30.56 -3.15
N PHE A 254 7.74 30.87 -4.43
CA PHE A 254 9.00 30.57 -5.15
C PHE A 254 9.98 31.74 -5.13
N THR A 255 9.49 32.95 -5.32
CA THR A 255 10.22 34.21 -5.11
C THR A 255 9.51 35.02 -4.02
N SER A 256 10.17 36.05 -3.47
CA SER A 256 9.54 36.93 -2.46
C SER A 256 8.23 37.57 -2.94
N TRP A 257 8.01 37.62 -4.26
CA TRP A 257 6.89 38.36 -4.88
C TRP A 257 5.86 37.47 -5.57
N ILE A 258 6.18 36.21 -5.90
CA ILE A 258 5.26 35.30 -6.60
C ILE A 258 4.86 34.18 -5.66
N ARG A 259 3.54 34.07 -5.44
CA ARG A 259 2.92 33.01 -4.66
C ARG A 259 1.91 32.28 -5.52
N GLN A 260 2.04 30.97 -5.57
CA GLN A 260 1.06 30.10 -6.20
C GLN A 260 0.11 29.55 -5.13
N SER A 261 -1.13 30.04 -5.12
CA SER A 261 -2.21 29.44 -4.36
C SER A 261 -3.06 28.58 -5.28
N THR A 262 -3.58 27.47 -4.76
CA THR A 262 -4.59 26.68 -5.45
C THR A 262 -5.81 27.54 -5.76
N ASN A 263 -6.23 27.56 -7.02
CA ASN A 263 -7.43 28.28 -7.42
C ASN A 263 -8.66 27.55 -6.84
N SER A 264 -9.54 28.27 -6.14
CA SER A 264 -10.74 27.66 -5.53
C SER A 264 -11.63 26.96 -6.57
N ALA A 265 -11.83 27.54 -7.75
CA ALA A 265 -12.61 26.90 -8.81
C ALA A 265 -11.93 25.62 -9.33
N GLU A 266 -10.60 25.64 -9.50
CA GLU A 266 -9.84 24.45 -9.91
C GLU A 266 -9.91 23.35 -8.84
N LEU A 267 -9.81 23.72 -7.56
CA LEU A 267 -10.00 22.79 -6.44
C LEU A 267 -11.39 22.18 -6.42
N GLN A 268 -12.45 22.97 -6.65
CA GLN A 268 -13.83 22.47 -6.70
C GLN A 268 -14.03 21.48 -7.85
N VAL A 269 -13.58 21.83 -9.05
CA VAL A 269 -13.70 20.96 -10.24
C VAL A 269 -12.92 19.67 -10.06
N THR A 270 -11.67 19.78 -9.59
CA THR A 270 -10.81 18.63 -9.30
C THR A 270 -11.45 17.72 -8.28
N TYR A 271 -11.93 18.28 -7.17
CA TYR A 271 -12.52 17.50 -6.09
C TYR A 271 -13.79 16.79 -6.53
N ALA A 272 -14.68 17.45 -7.28
CA ALA A 272 -15.89 16.83 -7.80
C ALA A 272 -15.57 15.66 -8.76
N TYR A 273 -14.55 15.82 -9.60
CA TYR A 273 -14.07 14.74 -10.46
C TYR A 273 -13.50 13.57 -9.64
N VAL A 274 -12.66 13.85 -8.64
CA VAL A 274 -12.09 12.85 -7.72
C VAL A 274 -13.18 12.11 -6.95
N GLU A 275 -14.21 12.80 -6.46
CA GLU A 275 -15.32 12.19 -5.74
C GLU A 275 -16.06 11.15 -6.61
N ASN A 276 -16.34 11.48 -7.87
CA ASN A 276 -16.93 10.52 -8.81
C ASN A 276 -16.02 9.32 -9.08
N GLU A 277 -14.73 9.55 -9.32
CA GLU A 277 -13.75 8.49 -9.55
C GLU A 277 -13.60 7.57 -8.32
N LEU A 278 -13.67 8.12 -7.11
CA LEU A 278 -13.65 7.34 -5.87
C LEU A 278 -14.88 6.44 -5.75
N LEU A 279 -16.08 6.94 -6.06
CA LEU A 279 -17.30 6.14 -6.07
C LEU A 279 -17.20 4.98 -7.06
N ASP A 280 -16.67 5.22 -8.26
CA ASP A 280 -16.48 4.18 -9.27
C ASP A 280 -15.46 3.12 -8.84
N VAL A 281 -14.34 3.55 -8.23
CA VAL A 281 -13.31 2.64 -7.69
C VAL A 281 -13.87 1.80 -6.56
N GLU A 282 -14.62 2.39 -5.63
CA GLU A 282 -15.22 1.68 -4.50
C GLU A 282 -16.24 0.64 -5.00
N LYS A 283 -17.08 1.00 -5.96
CA LYS A 283 -17.99 0.07 -6.63
C LYS A 283 -17.24 -1.07 -7.32
N LYS A 284 -16.15 -0.76 -8.03
CA LYS A 284 -15.29 -1.77 -8.69
C LYS A 284 -14.69 -2.73 -7.66
N ILE A 285 -14.14 -2.22 -6.56
CA ILE A 285 -13.58 -3.04 -5.47
C ILE A 285 -14.65 -3.96 -4.87
N VAL A 286 -15.87 -3.45 -4.61
CA VAL A 286 -16.99 -4.25 -4.09
C VAL A 286 -17.35 -5.39 -5.06
N ILE A 287 -17.46 -5.11 -6.35
CA ILE A 287 -17.76 -6.13 -7.38
C ILE A 287 -16.65 -7.17 -7.44
N GLN A 288 -15.38 -6.74 -7.42
CA GLN A 288 -14.25 -7.67 -7.46
C GLN A 288 -14.19 -8.54 -6.19
N LYS A 289 -14.46 -7.98 -5.00
CA LYS A 289 -14.60 -8.72 -3.74
C LYS A 289 -15.67 -9.81 -3.85
N GLN A 290 -16.84 -9.46 -4.37
CA GLN A 290 -17.94 -10.41 -4.53
C GLN A 290 -17.58 -11.53 -5.50
N ARG A 291 -16.98 -11.21 -6.66
CA ARG A 291 -16.52 -12.20 -7.64
C ARG A 291 -15.47 -13.13 -7.05
N TRP A 292 -14.50 -12.58 -6.31
CA TRP A 292 -13.49 -13.38 -5.63
C TRP A 292 -14.12 -14.32 -4.61
N ALA A 293 -15.04 -13.84 -3.77
CA ALA A 293 -15.72 -14.66 -2.77
C ALA A 293 -16.52 -15.80 -3.41
N GLN A 294 -17.20 -15.53 -4.53
CA GLN A 294 -17.91 -16.55 -5.30
C GLN A 294 -16.96 -17.61 -5.87
N GLY A 295 -15.88 -17.19 -6.53
CA GLY A 295 -14.90 -18.11 -7.11
C GLY A 295 -14.16 -18.94 -6.05
N TYR A 296 -13.81 -18.33 -4.92
CA TYR A 296 -13.17 -19.01 -3.79
C TYR A 296 -14.08 -20.07 -3.17
N ASN A 297 -15.36 -19.76 -3.00
CA ASN A 297 -16.34 -20.73 -2.51
C ASN A 297 -16.45 -21.92 -3.47
N THR A 298 -16.53 -21.68 -4.78
CA THR A 298 -16.55 -22.76 -5.78
C THR A 298 -15.31 -23.66 -5.67
N HIS A 299 -14.12 -23.07 -5.54
CA HIS A 299 -12.88 -23.84 -5.36
C HIS A 299 -12.89 -24.69 -4.08
N ILE A 300 -13.37 -24.14 -2.95
CA ILE A 300 -13.51 -24.90 -1.71
C ILE A 300 -14.47 -26.07 -1.89
N TYR A 301 -15.62 -25.85 -2.54
CA TYR A 301 -16.59 -26.92 -2.80
C TYR A 301 -15.98 -28.02 -3.67
N ASP A 302 -15.23 -27.67 -4.71
CA ASP A 302 -14.56 -28.64 -5.57
C ASP A 302 -13.50 -29.44 -4.81
N ASP A 303 -12.69 -28.79 -3.96
CA ASP A 303 -11.69 -29.47 -3.14
C ASP A 303 -12.34 -30.39 -2.10
N LEU A 304 -13.45 -29.95 -1.50
CA LEU A 304 -14.21 -30.73 -0.53
C LEU A 304 -14.86 -31.96 -1.19
N GLU A 305 -15.37 -31.84 -2.41
CA GLU A 305 -15.89 -32.99 -3.18
C GLU A 305 -14.79 -33.96 -3.62
N LYS A 306 -13.61 -33.45 -4.03
CA LYS A 306 -12.43 -34.29 -4.29
C LYS A 306 -12.01 -35.06 -3.04
N LEU A 307 -11.97 -34.39 -1.89
CA LEU A 307 -11.61 -35.01 -0.61
C LEU A 307 -12.63 -36.08 -0.20
N LYS A 308 -13.93 -35.79 -0.30
CA LYS A 308 -15.00 -36.77 -0.04
C LYS A 308 -14.88 -38.01 -0.93
N ARG A 309 -14.60 -37.82 -2.22
CA ARG A 309 -14.37 -38.93 -3.15
C ARG A 309 -13.17 -39.78 -2.71
N ARG A 310 -12.07 -39.13 -2.34
CA ARG A 310 -10.86 -39.81 -1.88
C ARG A 310 -11.09 -40.60 -0.59
N VAL A 311 -11.88 -40.06 0.35
CA VAL A 311 -12.26 -40.79 1.57
C VAL A 311 -13.03 -42.06 1.23
N ARG A 312 -14.03 -41.99 0.34
CA ARG A 312 -14.78 -43.17 -0.10
C ARG A 312 -13.89 -44.23 -0.77
N GLU A 313 -12.99 -43.82 -1.66
CA GLU A 313 -12.02 -44.73 -2.28
C GLU A 313 -11.12 -45.44 -1.25
N LEU A 314 -10.71 -44.74 -0.20
CA LEU A 314 -9.90 -45.31 0.88
C LEU A 314 -10.73 -46.25 1.76
N GLU A 315 -11.98 -45.91 2.06
CA GLU A 315 -12.91 -46.79 2.79
C GLU A 315 -13.15 -48.11 2.04
N GLU A 316 -13.26 -48.07 0.71
CA GLU A 316 -13.36 -49.28 -0.14
C GLU A 316 -12.07 -50.13 -0.16
N GLN A 317 -10.91 -49.52 0.07
CA GLN A 317 -9.61 -50.20 0.10
C GLN A 317 -9.29 -50.84 1.46
N VAL A 318 -9.98 -50.46 2.53
CA VAL A 318 -9.80 -51.10 3.84
C VAL A 318 -10.59 -52.42 3.80
N PRO A 319 -9.92 -53.60 3.75
CA PRO A 319 -10.63 -54.88 3.73
C PRO A 319 -11.54 -54.99 4.95
N SER A 320 -12.74 -55.53 4.77
CA SER A 320 -13.69 -55.73 5.86
C SER A 320 -13.04 -56.60 6.94
N LEU A 321 -12.65 -55.96 8.04
CA LEU A 321 -11.99 -56.58 9.19
C LEU A 321 -12.89 -57.61 9.91
N ASP A 322 -14.11 -57.82 9.43
CA ASP A 322 -15.06 -58.81 9.92
C ASP A 322 -14.67 -60.26 9.57
N THR A 323 -13.66 -60.49 8.72
CA THR A 323 -13.24 -61.85 8.34
C THR A 323 -12.20 -62.50 9.27
N TYR A 324 -11.70 -61.82 10.30
CA TYR A 324 -10.64 -62.34 11.19
C TYR A 324 -11.10 -62.79 12.59
N TYR A 325 -12.41 -63.00 12.80
CA TYR A 325 -12.99 -63.46 14.08
C TYR A 325 -13.72 -64.81 14.03
N HIS A 326 -13.27 -65.72 13.16
CA HIS A 326 -13.72 -67.12 13.19
C HIS A 326 -12.62 -68.09 13.56
#